data_AF-A0A5N5MZB9-F1
#
_entry.id   AF-A0A5N5MZB9-F1
#
_cell.length_a   1.000
_cell.length_b   1.000
_cell.length_c   1.000
_cell.angle_alpha   90.00
_cell.angle_beta   90.00
_cell.angle_gamma   90.00
#
_symmetry.space_group_name_H-M   'P 1'
#
loop_
_entity.id
_entity.type
_entity.pdbx_description
1 polymer ?
#
loop_
_entity_poly.entity_id
_entity_poly.type
_entity_poly.pdbx_seq_one_letter_code
_entity_poly.pdbx_strand_id
1 'polypeptide(L)'
;MFLRDLAAKSKPTLTHQWLASLGDKLLRLYTQNIDMLEDKAGLKTGLGRQFNCVQLHGTIANLQCNLCKEVYPWETFRDDINLSRDSLYTRGTDRSKAREASVGLFRPDMVMLDGPSPDEVGIAELARNDCASEPQVFLILGTSLKADGPKTLARQFARRVRACGCMVAYVNQTKPSRAWKDLIDYWVEWNCDE
;
A
#
# COMPACT_ATOMS: atom_id res chain seq x y z
N MET A 1 5.23 -21.38 -8.03
CA MET A 1 4.03 -20.80 -7.40
C MET A 1 4.23 -19.31 -7.36
N PHE A 2 3.34 -18.53 -7.97
CA PHE A 2 3.52 -17.08 -8.06
C PHE A 2 3.25 -16.43 -6.69
N LEU A 3 3.93 -15.31 -6.39
CA LEU A 3 3.71 -14.55 -5.15
C LEU A 3 2.22 -14.21 -4.95
N ARG A 4 1.51 -13.90 -6.04
CA ARG A 4 0.06 -13.69 -6.02
C ARG A 4 -0.71 -14.90 -5.50
N ASP A 5 -0.37 -16.12 -5.92
CA ASP A 5 -1.09 -17.32 -5.46
C ASP A 5 -0.89 -17.54 -3.95
N LEU A 6 0.30 -17.21 -3.42
CA LEU A 6 0.56 -17.24 -1.99
C LEU A 6 -0.30 -16.20 -1.28
N ALA A 7 -0.23 -14.94 -1.71
CA ALA A 7 -1.03 -13.86 -1.14
C ALA A 7 -2.54 -14.15 -1.20
N ALA A 8 -3.03 -14.72 -2.31
CA ALA A 8 -4.43 -15.12 -2.48
C ALA A 8 -4.87 -16.21 -1.48
N LYS A 9 -3.98 -17.15 -1.13
CA LYS A 9 -4.25 -18.20 -0.13
C LYS A 9 -4.02 -17.76 1.32
N SER A 10 -3.21 -16.73 1.54
CA SER A 10 -2.95 -16.18 2.88
C SER A 10 -4.21 -15.59 3.51
N LYS A 11 -4.28 -15.71 4.83
CA LYS A 11 -5.35 -15.14 5.67
C LYS A 11 -4.84 -13.89 6.40
N PRO A 12 -5.72 -12.92 6.71
CA PRO A 12 -5.33 -11.78 7.53
C PRO A 12 -4.80 -12.20 8.90
N THR A 13 -3.73 -11.55 9.35
CA THR A 13 -3.15 -11.78 10.68
C THR A 13 -4.00 -11.14 11.79
N LEU A 14 -3.64 -11.36 13.05
CA LEU A 14 -4.32 -10.73 14.19
C LEU A 14 -4.25 -9.20 14.13
N THR A 15 -3.13 -8.62 13.66
CA THR A 15 -3.03 -7.17 13.47
C THR A 15 -4.00 -6.66 12.42
N HIS A 16 -4.17 -7.36 11.29
CA HIS A 16 -5.16 -6.97 10.29
C HIS A 16 -6.58 -7.00 10.85
N GLN A 17 -6.92 -8.04 11.60
CA GLN A 17 -8.23 -8.18 12.25
C GLN A 17 -8.46 -7.10 13.31
N TRP A 18 -7.43 -6.79 14.10
CA TRP A 18 -7.47 -5.72 15.08
C TRP A 18 -7.67 -4.36 14.41
N LEU A 19 -6.92 -4.03 13.35
CA LEU A 19 -7.08 -2.80 12.58
C LEU A 19 -8.51 -2.65 12.02
N ALA A 20 -9.06 -3.74 11.47
CA ALA A 20 -10.44 -3.76 11.01
C ALA A 20 -11.45 -3.55 12.15
N SER A 21 -11.18 -4.09 13.34
CA SER A 21 -12.05 -3.94 14.51
C SER A 21 -12.11 -2.53 15.09
N LEU A 22 -11.18 -1.64 14.73
CA LEU A 22 -11.16 -0.27 15.23
C LEU A 22 -12.35 0.56 14.73
N GLY A 23 -12.95 0.19 13.59
CA GLY A 23 -14.09 0.89 13.01
C GLY A 23 -13.82 2.39 12.86
N ASP A 24 -14.72 3.22 13.39
CA ASP A 24 -14.63 4.68 13.32
C ASP A 24 -13.46 5.28 14.13
N LYS A 25 -12.76 4.49 14.97
CA LYS A 25 -11.53 4.92 15.64
C LYS A 25 -10.33 4.92 14.70
N LEU A 26 -10.38 4.17 13.60
CA LEU A 26 -9.35 4.18 12.57
C LEU A 26 -9.66 5.27 11.54
N LEU A 27 -8.93 6.38 11.62
CA LEU A 27 -9.02 7.44 10.60
C LEU A 27 -8.61 6.92 9.22
N ARG A 28 -7.42 6.30 9.15
CA ARG A 28 -6.86 5.74 7.93
C ARG A 28 -5.74 4.77 8.23
N LEU A 29 -5.68 3.69 7.46
CA LEU A 29 -4.49 2.86 7.30
C LEU A 29 -3.79 3.23 5.99
N TYR A 30 -2.50 3.54 6.05
CA TYR A 30 -1.65 3.66 4.87
C TYR A 30 -0.72 2.45 4.82
N THR A 31 -1.00 1.51 3.92
CA THR A 31 -0.23 0.26 3.83
C THR A 31 0.79 0.32 2.70
N GLN A 32 1.97 -0.22 2.96
CA GLN A 32 3.00 -0.49 1.94
C GLN A 32 2.87 -1.90 1.37
N ASN A 33 2.02 -2.75 1.95
CA ASN A 33 1.85 -4.13 1.54
C ASN A 33 1.03 -4.19 0.26
N ILE A 34 1.31 -5.21 -0.55
CA ILE A 34 0.66 -5.46 -1.84
C ILE A 34 -0.16 -6.76 -1.83
N ASP A 35 -0.15 -7.48 -0.72
CA ASP A 35 -0.66 -8.85 -0.54
C ASP A 35 -2.19 -8.97 -0.33
N MET A 36 -2.89 -7.84 -0.28
CA MET A 36 -4.35 -7.74 -0.18
C MET A 36 -4.93 -8.20 1.17
N LEU A 37 -4.11 -8.36 2.22
CA LEU A 37 -4.59 -8.86 3.50
C LEU A 37 -5.50 -7.87 4.24
N GLU A 38 -5.32 -6.57 4.03
CA GLU A 38 -6.19 -5.53 4.58
C GLU A 38 -7.62 -5.65 4.03
N ASP A 39 -7.76 -5.84 2.72
CA ASP A 39 -9.05 -6.02 2.04
C ASP A 39 -9.77 -7.29 2.56
N LYS A 40 -9.02 -8.40 2.67
CA LYS A 40 -9.52 -9.66 3.23
C LYS A 40 -9.92 -9.56 4.71
N ALA A 41 -9.36 -8.60 5.45
CA ALA A 41 -9.75 -8.33 6.84
C ALA A 41 -11.03 -7.48 6.94
N GLY A 42 -11.55 -6.97 5.81
CA GLY A 42 -12.74 -6.14 5.75
C GLY A 42 -12.45 -4.63 5.72
N LEU A 43 -11.19 -4.22 5.57
CA LEU A 43 -10.87 -2.81 5.31
C LEU A 43 -11.19 -2.45 3.86
N LYS A 44 -11.76 -1.28 3.63
CA LYS A 44 -12.07 -0.77 2.29
C LYS A 44 -10.81 -0.15 1.71
N THR A 45 -10.20 -0.83 0.76
CA THR A 45 -8.98 -0.39 0.07
C THR A 45 -9.30 0.52 -1.11
N GLY A 46 -8.60 1.65 -1.22
CA GLY A 46 -8.76 2.58 -2.34
C GLY A 46 -8.30 3.99 -2.00
N LEU A 47 -8.52 4.91 -2.93
CA LEU A 47 -8.17 6.32 -2.77
C LEU A 47 -9.44 7.18 -2.73
N GLY A 48 -9.58 7.97 -1.67
CA GLY A 48 -10.77 8.80 -1.42
C GLY A 48 -11.27 8.67 0.01
N ARG A 49 -12.17 9.56 0.43
CA ARG A 49 -12.64 9.66 1.83
C ARG A 49 -13.46 8.45 2.31
N GLN A 50 -14.04 7.69 1.39
CA GLN A 50 -14.87 6.52 1.66
C GLN A 50 -14.06 5.25 2.01
N PHE A 51 -12.76 5.26 1.76
CA PHE A 51 -11.86 4.14 2.01
C PHE A 51 -11.15 4.33 3.34
N ASN A 52 -10.94 3.28 4.13
CA ASN A 52 -10.18 3.36 5.38
C ASN A 52 -8.78 2.74 5.25
N CYS A 53 -8.43 2.20 4.08
CA CYS A 53 -7.10 1.71 3.76
C CYS A 53 -6.62 2.25 2.40
N VAL A 54 -5.42 2.83 2.37
CA VAL A 54 -4.76 3.38 1.17
C VAL A 54 -3.52 2.55 0.89
N GLN A 55 -3.43 1.99 -0.30
CA GLN A 55 -2.29 1.18 -0.76
C GLN A 55 -1.24 2.07 -1.40
N LEU A 56 -0.13 2.30 -0.69
CA LEU A 56 0.97 3.17 -1.16
C LEU A 56 1.75 2.55 -2.31
N HIS A 57 1.85 1.22 -2.34
CA HIS A 57 2.60 0.50 -3.37
C HIS A 57 1.70 -0.25 -4.36
N GLY A 58 0.41 0.08 -4.41
CA GLY A 58 -0.58 -0.61 -5.24
C GLY A 58 -0.88 -2.03 -4.74
N THR A 59 -1.20 -2.94 -5.65
CA THR A 59 -1.68 -4.29 -5.34
C THR A 59 -1.25 -5.32 -6.39
N ILE A 60 -1.09 -6.59 -5.97
CA ILE A 60 -0.92 -7.72 -6.89
C ILE A 60 -2.25 -8.41 -7.27
N ALA A 61 -3.40 -7.84 -6.86
CA ALA A 61 -4.71 -8.38 -7.19
C ALA A 61 -4.98 -8.41 -8.69
N ASN A 62 -4.60 -7.31 -9.36
CA ASN A 62 -4.94 -7.01 -10.74
C ASN A 62 -3.68 -6.72 -11.56
N LEU A 63 -3.88 -6.68 -12.87
CA LEU A 63 -2.90 -6.28 -13.85
C LEU A 63 -3.23 -4.89 -14.38
N GLN A 64 -2.21 -4.13 -14.75
CA GLN A 64 -2.36 -2.83 -15.42
C GLN A 64 -1.57 -2.84 -16.73
N CYS A 65 -2.17 -2.30 -17.80
CA CYS A 65 -1.45 -2.07 -19.05
C CYS A 65 -0.49 -0.87 -18.91
N ASN A 66 0.78 -1.04 -19.27
CA ASN A 66 1.73 0.07 -19.23
C ASN A 66 1.40 1.22 -20.21
N LEU A 67 0.74 0.92 -21.35
CA LEU A 67 0.38 1.89 -22.39
C LEU A 67 -0.93 2.61 -22.09
N CYS A 68 -2.05 1.87 -21.99
CA CYS A 68 -3.38 2.47 -21.82
C CYS A 68 -3.78 2.71 -20.36
N LYS A 69 -3.00 2.21 -19.39
CA LYS A 69 -3.26 2.30 -17.94
C LYS A 69 -4.53 1.62 -17.43
N GLU A 70 -5.30 0.99 -18.31
CA GLU A 70 -6.45 0.17 -17.94
C GLU A 70 -6.05 -0.99 -17.03
N VAL A 71 -6.92 -1.29 -16.07
CA VAL A 71 -6.76 -2.34 -15.06
C VAL A 71 -7.62 -3.55 -15.46
N TYR A 72 -7.02 -4.73 -15.37
CA TYR A 72 -7.64 -6.00 -15.77
C TYR A 72 -7.54 -7.02 -14.64
N PRO A 73 -8.57 -7.87 -14.45
CA PRO A 73 -8.49 -8.99 -13.54
C PRO A 73 -7.34 -9.93 -13.93
N TRP A 74 -6.54 -10.34 -12.95
CA TRP A 74 -5.43 -11.26 -13.19
C TRP A 74 -5.85 -12.56 -13.87
N GLU A 75 -7.00 -13.10 -13.45
CA GLU A 75 -7.52 -14.38 -13.94
C GLU A 75 -7.73 -14.39 -15.46
N THR A 76 -8.03 -13.24 -16.06
CA THR A 76 -8.22 -13.08 -17.51
C THR A 76 -6.97 -13.47 -18.31
N PHE A 77 -5.79 -13.29 -17.73
CA PHE A 77 -4.49 -13.50 -18.41
C PHE A 77 -3.62 -14.54 -17.69
N ARG A 78 -4.20 -15.35 -16.79
CA ARG A 78 -3.46 -16.31 -15.97
C ARG A 78 -2.62 -17.27 -16.81
N ASP A 79 -3.21 -17.84 -17.86
CA ASP A 79 -2.52 -18.83 -18.70
C ASP A 79 -1.37 -18.19 -19.47
N ASP A 80 -1.57 -16.98 -20.01
CA ASP A 80 -0.51 -16.25 -20.71
C ASP A 80 0.65 -15.88 -19.78
N ILE A 81 0.36 -15.50 -18.53
CA ILE A 81 1.38 -15.19 -17.51
C ILE A 81 2.14 -16.44 -17.08
N ASN A 82 1.46 -17.59 -16.96
CA ASN A 82 2.11 -18.86 -16.63
C ASN A 82 3.07 -19.32 -17.75
N LEU A 83 2.77 -18.95 -19.00
CA LEU A 83 3.59 -19.27 -20.17
C LEU A 83 4.74 -18.27 -20.40
N SER A 84 4.67 -17.06 -19.85
CA SER A 84 5.72 -16.05 -20.03
C SER A 84 6.96 -16.42 -19.18
N ARG A 85 8.11 -16.57 -19.86
CA ARG A 85 9.40 -16.75 -19.17
C ARG A 85 9.80 -15.53 -18.34
N ASP A 86 9.35 -14.35 -18.77
CA ASP A 86 9.38 -13.11 -18.00
C ASP A 86 8.10 -13.04 -17.17
N SER A 87 8.15 -13.62 -15.97
CA SER A 87 7.06 -13.86 -15.01
C SER A 87 6.29 -12.61 -14.51
N LEU A 88 6.47 -11.45 -15.15
CA LEU A 88 5.86 -10.17 -14.78
C LEU A 88 5.10 -9.49 -15.93
N TYR A 89 5.21 -10.00 -17.16
CA TYR A 89 4.65 -9.32 -18.34
C TYR A 89 3.96 -10.29 -19.30
N THR A 90 2.72 -9.97 -19.68
CA THR A 90 2.03 -10.60 -20.82
C THR A 90 1.65 -9.57 -21.89
N ARG A 91 1.49 -10.04 -23.12
CA ARG A 91 1.32 -9.24 -24.33
C ARG A 91 -0.14 -8.75 -24.46
N GLY A 92 -0.37 -7.48 -24.18
CA GLY A 92 -1.66 -6.83 -24.37
C GLY A 92 -1.91 -6.50 -25.84
N THR A 93 -2.87 -7.18 -26.45
CA THR A 93 -3.36 -6.85 -27.81
C THR A 93 -4.69 -6.11 -27.72
N ASP A 94 -4.64 -4.81 -27.42
CA ASP A 94 -5.85 -3.98 -27.53
C ASP A 94 -6.12 -3.70 -29.02
N ARG A 95 -6.98 -4.54 -29.61
CA ARG A 95 -7.38 -4.45 -31.03
C ARG A 95 -8.21 -3.21 -31.35
N SER A 96 -8.70 -2.47 -30.34
CA SER A 96 -9.64 -1.36 -30.52
C SER A 96 -8.99 -0.03 -30.93
N LYS A 97 -7.66 0.12 -30.76
CA LYS A 97 -6.93 1.39 -31.00
C LYS A 97 -5.68 1.21 -31.87
N ALA A 98 -5.66 0.22 -32.74
CA ALA A 98 -4.50 -0.08 -33.60
C ALA A 98 -4.31 1.00 -34.69
N ARG A 99 -3.56 2.05 -34.37
CA ARG A 99 -2.69 2.74 -35.34
C ARG A 99 -1.25 2.35 -34.98
N GLU A 100 -0.60 1.58 -35.87
CA GLU A 100 0.79 1.12 -35.76
C GLU A 100 1.18 0.45 -34.43
N ALA A 101 0.84 -0.83 -34.29
CA ALA A 101 1.49 -1.92 -33.53
C ALA A 101 2.31 -1.62 -32.25
N SER A 102 1.91 -0.66 -31.42
CA SER A 102 2.44 -0.56 -30.05
C SER A 102 1.71 -1.58 -29.18
N VAL A 103 2.42 -2.65 -28.84
CA VAL A 103 1.91 -3.71 -27.98
C VAL A 103 2.11 -3.32 -26.52
N GLY A 104 1.02 -3.31 -25.75
CA GLY A 104 1.08 -3.08 -24.31
C GLY A 104 1.63 -4.28 -23.56
N LEU A 105 2.31 -4.05 -22.45
CA LEU A 105 2.68 -5.09 -21.49
C LEU A 105 1.80 -4.93 -20.26
N PHE A 106 1.09 -5.99 -19.88
CA PHE A 106 0.39 -6.04 -18.61
C PHE A 106 1.36 -6.41 -17.51
N ARG A 107 1.32 -5.69 -16.39
CA ARG A 107 2.13 -5.93 -15.19
C ARG A 107 1.23 -5.92 -13.95
N PRO A 108 1.62 -6.50 -12.81
CA PRO A 108 0.87 -6.28 -11.57
C PRO A 108 0.69 -4.78 -11.30
N ASP A 109 -0.49 -4.38 -10.82
CA ASP A 109 -0.84 -2.98 -10.52
C ASP A 109 -0.17 -2.47 -9.24
N MET A 110 1.15 -2.54 -9.21
CA MET A 110 1.99 -2.17 -8.08
C MET A 110 3.06 -1.18 -8.49
N VAL A 111 3.57 -0.46 -7.49
CA VAL A 111 4.74 0.41 -7.61
C VAL A 111 5.97 -0.48 -7.74
N MET A 112 6.73 -0.29 -8.82
CA MET A 112 8.04 -0.92 -8.96
C MET A 112 9.05 -0.21 -8.05
N LEU A 113 10.11 -0.91 -7.63
CA LEU A 113 11.17 -0.34 -6.79
C LEU A 113 11.60 1.04 -7.33
N ASP A 114 11.50 2.05 -6.47
CA ASP A 114 11.81 3.47 -6.73
C ASP A 114 10.92 4.19 -7.77
N GLY A 115 9.81 3.58 -8.18
CA GLY A 115 8.81 4.21 -9.04
C GLY A 115 7.82 5.09 -8.26
N PRO A 116 7.18 6.07 -8.92
CA PRO A 116 6.16 6.89 -8.28
C PRO A 116 4.90 6.06 -7.97
N SER A 117 4.18 6.44 -6.91
CA SER A 117 2.87 5.84 -6.62
C SER A 117 1.88 6.17 -7.76
N PRO A 118 0.90 5.30 -8.08
CA PRO A 118 0.00 5.52 -9.23
C PRO A 118 -0.78 6.83 -9.14
N ASP A 119 -1.02 7.33 -7.93
CA ASP A 119 -1.66 8.62 -7.67
C ASP A 119 -1.03 9.35 -6.46
N GLU A 120 0.23 9.77 -6.59
CA GLU A 120 0.94 10.53 -5.55
C GLU A 120 0.22 11.82 -5.16
N VAL A 121 -0.43 12.49 -6.13
CA VAL A 121 -1.13 13.75 -5.90
C VAL A 121 -2.35 13.52 -5.01
N GLY A 122 -3.19 12.53 -5.35
CA GLY A 122 -4.36 12.17 -4.57
C GLY A 122 -3.99 11.60 -3.20
N ILE A 123 -2.93 10.79 -3.10
CA ILE A 123 -2.42 10.30 -1.81
C ILE A 123 -1.96 11.48 -0.94
N ALA A 124 -1.18 12.42 -1.49
CA ALA A 124 -0.71 13.59 -0.75
C ALA A 124 -1.86 14.51 -0.32
N GLU A 125 -2.88 14.69 -1.17
CA GLU A 125 -4.08 15.44 -0.81
C GLU A 125 -4.87 14.78 0.32
N LEU A 126 -5.10 13.48 0.20
CA LEU A 126 -5.79 12.70 1.22
C LEU A 126 -5.04 12.74 2.55
N ALA A 127 -3.71 12.60 2.53
CA ALA A 127 -2.86 12.71 3.70
C ALA A 127 -2.90 14.09 4.36
N ARG A 128 -2.96 15.17 3.57
CA ARG A 128 -3.16 16.53 4.09
C ARG A 128 -4.51 16.65 4.82
N ASN A 129 -5.58 16.11 4.24
CA ASN A 129 -6.91 16.12 4.84
C ASN A 129 -6.96 15.29 6.13
N ASP A 130 -6.35 14.11 6.13
CA ASP A 130 -6.27 13.24 7.31
C ASP A 130 -5.42 13.90 8.42
N CYS A 131 -4.30 14.57 8.08
CA CYS A 131 -3.52 15.39 9.03
C CYS A 131 -4.32 16.57 9.59
N ALA A 132 -5.15 17.20 8.78
CA ALA A 132 -6.01 18.32 9.19
C ALA A 132 -7.15 17.86 10.12
N SER A 133 -7.48 16.56 10.11
CA SER A 133 -8.46 15.96 11.02
C SER A 133 -7.92 15.71 12.44
N GLU A 134 -6.68 16.13 12.72
CA GLU A 134 -6.04 16.12 14.05
C GLU A 134 -6.05 14.74 14.73
N PRO A 135 -5.44 13.72 14.10
CA PRO A 135 -5.34 12.40 14.71
C PRO A 135 -4.60 12.45 16.05
N GLN A 136 -5.16 11.78 17.04
CA GLN A 136 -4.61 11.75 18.41
C GLN A 136 -3.51 10.70 18.61
N VAL A 137 -3.44 9.72 17.71
CA VAL A 137 -2.43 8.66 17.75
C VAL A 137 -1.98 8.37 16.31
N PHE A 138 -0.66 8.29 16.12
CA PHE A 138 -0.07 7.77 14.89
C PHE A 138 0.76 6.53 15.21
N LEU A 139 0.38 5.41 14.60
CA LEU A 139 1.05 4.13 14.76
C LEU A 139 1.83 3.79 13.49
N ILE A 140 3.11 3.44 13.66
CA ILE A 140 3.96 2.91 12.60
C ILE A 140 4.22 1.43 12.93
N LEU A 141 3.66 0.52 12.13
CA LEU A 141 3.68 -0.92 12.41
C LEU A 141 4.52 -1.66 11.37
N GLY A 142 5.45 -2.50 11.81
CA GLY A 142 6.09 -3.53 10.97
C GLY A 142 6.85 -3.01 9.75
N THR A 143 7.37 -1.78 9.77
CA THR A 143 8.05 -1.16 8.62
C THR A 143 9.37 -0.49 9.00
N SER A 144 10.40 -0.69 8.19
CA SER A 144 11.70 0.02 8.34
C SER A 144 11.69 1.46 7.79
N LEU A 145 10.62 1.87 7.09
CA LEU A 145 10.46 3.18 6.44
C LEU A 145 11.69 3.63 5.64
N LYS A 146 12.21 2.72 4.81
CA LYS A 146 13.36 2.99 3.92
C LYS A 146 12.94 3.69 2.63
N ALA A 147 11.78 3.36 2.07
CA ALA A 147 11.26 3.95 0.84
C ALA A 147 10.86 5.43 1.06
N ASP A 148 11.23 6.30 0.12
CA ASP A 148 11.13 7.76 0.31
C ASP A 148 9.68 8.27 0.40
N GLY A 149 8.76 7.73 -0.40
CA GLY A 149 7.33 8.09 -0.34
C GLY A 149 6.71 7.81 1.03
N PRO A 150 6.64 6.54 1.48
CA PRO A 150 6.13 6.19 2.80
C PRO A 150 6.86 6.89 3.95
N LYS A 151 8.17 7.07 3.86
CA LYS A 151 8.97 7.79 4.86
C LYS A 151 8.60 9.27 4.95
N THR A 152 8.38 9.93 3.81
CA THR A 152 7.97 11.34 3.76
C THR A 152 6.57 11.51 4.35
N LEU A 153 5.65 10.62 3.97
CA LEU A 153 4.28 10.59 4.50
C LEU A 153 4.26 10.38 6.02
N ALA A 154 4.96 9.37 6.52
CA ALA A 154 5.01 9.08 7.95
C ALA A 154 5.66 10.23 8.75
N ARG A 155 6.65 10.94 8.20
CA ARG A 155 7.21 12.15 8.82
C ARG A 155 6.20 13.30 8.91
N GLN A 156 5.37 13.47 7.89
CA GLN A 156 4.31 14.48 7.90
C GLN A 156 3.33 14.23 9.04
N PHE A 157 2.82 13.00 9.15
CA PHE A 157 1.92 12.62 10.25
C PHE A 157 2.60 12.75 11.62
N ALA A 158 3.81 12.21 11.79
CA ALA A 158 4.52 12.28 13.05
C ALA A 158 4.72 13.73 13.54
N ARG A 159 5.10 14.64 12.64
CA ARG A 159 5.23 16.08 12.98
C ARG A 159 3.91 16.69 13.38
N ARG A 160 2.83 16.43 12.62
CA ARG A 160 1.51 17.00 12.90
C ARG A 160 0.96 16.51 14.23
N VAL A 161 0.98 15.20 14.47
CA VAL A 161 0.48 14.59 15.71
C VAL A 161 1.25 15.11 16.92
N ARG A 162 2.59 15.17 16.85
CA ARG A 162 3.40 15.71 17.94
C ARG A 162 3.19 17.20 18.17
N ALA A 163 2.98 18.00 17.12
CA ALA A 163 2.65 19.42 17.26
C ALA A 163 1.33 19.66 18.01
N CYS A 164 0.41 18.69 17.96
CA CYS A 164 -0.83 18.67 18.74
C CYS A 164 -0.65 18.07 20.16
N GLY A 165 0.57 17.76 20.59
CA GLY A 165 0.84 17.11 21.88
C GLY A 165 0.34 15.66 21.96
N CYS A 166 0.07 15.04 20.82
CA CYS A 166 -0.49 13.70 20.68
C CYS A 166 0.61 12.65 20.45
N MET A 167 0.25 11.36 20.46
CA MET A 167 1.22 10.26 20.57
C MET A 167 1.65 9.69 19.21
N VAL A 168 2.96 9.51 19.02
CA VAL A 168 3.54 8.72 17.92
C VAL A 168 4.24 7.48 18.47
N ALA A 169 3.77 6.30 18.09
CA ALA A 169 4.37 5.03 18.48
C ALA A 169 4.87 4.26 17.25
N TYR A 170 6.06 3.67 17.39
CA TYR A 170 6.71 2.83 16.40
C TYR A 170 6.80 1.41 16.96
N VAL A 171 6.10 0.48 16.34
CA VAL A 171 6.01 -0.92 16.77
C VAL A 171 6.71 -1.78 15.73
N ASN A 172 7.88 -2.29 16.09
CA ASN A 172 8.70 -3.10 15.20
C ASN A 172 9.78 -3.83 16.00
N GLN A 173 10.18 -5.01 15.54
CA GLN A 173 11.29 -5.77 16.14
C GLN A 173 12.62 -5.01 16.12
N THR A 174 12.84 -4.20 15.10
CA THR A 174 14.07 -3.40 14.97
C THR A 174 13.83 -1.96 15.38
N LYS A 175 14.82 -1.38 16.06
CA LYS A 175 14.78 0.01 16.50
C LYS A 175 14.66 0.97 15.30
N PRO A 176 13.86 2.05 15.39
CA PRO A 176 13.81 3.05 14.35
C PRO A 176 15.19 3.67 14.11
N SER A 177 15.47 4.00 12.85
CA SER A 177 16.75 4.64 12.51
C SER A 177 16.89 6.02 13.18
N ARG A 178 18.13 6.50 13.34
CA ARG A 178 18.41 7.83 13.92
C ARG A 178 17.69 8.98 13.19
N ALA A 179 17.28 8.77 11.94
CA ALA A 179 16.54 9.75 11.16
C ALA A 179 15.09 9.99 11.64
N TRP A 180 14.63 9.19 12.62
CA TRP A 180 13.35 9.31 13.32
C TRP A 180 13.50 9.80 14.75
N LYS A 181 14.72 10.15 15.15
CA LYS A 181 14.97 10.80 16.44
C LYS A 181 14.08 12.05 16.52
N ASP A 182 13.48 12.25 17.70
CA ASP A 182 12.58 13.36 17.98
C ASP A 182 11.28 13.37 17.15
N LEU A 183 10.91 12.25 16.50
CA LEU A 183 9.62 12.10 15.81
C LEU A 183 8.78 10.94 16.35
N ILE A 184 9.37 10.10 17.21
CA ILE A 184 8.74 8.92 17.80
C ILE A 184 8.81 9.09 19.31
N ASP A 185 7.68 9.00 19.99
CA ASP A 185 7.59 9.11 21.45
C ASP A 185 7.83 7.74 22.10
N TYR A 186 7.32 6.67 21.49
CA TYR A 186 7.50 5.30 21.97
C TYR A 186 7.99 4.36 20.87
N TRP A 187 9.01 3.58 21.18
CA TRP A 187 9.35 2.39 20.40
C TRP A 187 8.96 1.16 21.21
N VAL A 188 8.16 0.30 20.60
CA VAL A 188 7.78 -1.00 21.16
C VAL A 188 8.44 -2.08 20.31
N GLU A 189 9.34 -2.83 20.93
CA GLU A 189 9.94 -4.02 20.32
C GLU A 189 8.92 -5.16 20.36
N TRP A 190 8.27 -5.42 19.22
CA TRP A 190 7.18 -6.39 19.12
C TRP A 190 7.09 -7.00 17.72
N ASN A 191 6.68 -8.27 17.64
CA ASN A 191 6.27 -8.89 16.39
C ASN A 191 4.80 -8.56 16.11
N CYS A 192 4.53 -7.68 15.13
CA CYS A 192 3.18 -7.18 14.89
C CYS A 192 2.16 -8.29 14.58
N ASP A 193 2.57 -9.48 14.18
CA ASP A 193 1.65 -10.56 13.81
C ASP A 193 1.48 -11.66 14.89
N GLU A 194 2.10 -11.49 16.06
CA GLU A 194 1.92 -12.29 17.29
C GLU A 194 1.12 -11.52 18.34
#